data_AF-A0A1D1ZP35-F1
#
_entry.id   AF-A0A1D1ZP35-F1
#
_cell.length_a   1.000
_cell.length_b   1.000
_cell.length_c   1.000
_cell.angle_alpha   90.00
_cell.angle_beta   90.00
_cell.angle_gamma   90.00
#
_symmetry.space_group_name_H-M   'P 1'
#
loop_
_entity.id
_entity.type
_entity.pdbx_description
1 polymer ?
#
loop_
_entity_poly.entity_id
_entity_poly.type
_entity_poly.pdbx_seq_one_letter_code
_entity_poly.pdbx_strand_id
1 'polypeptide(L)'
;MRASRYCLVLAGDRPSSRRGTEAALSGCVPVFVGPPWHTVALAEDIDHAASSVFITVRHVTWVVANASQGIGENHPNVLKSWYLDADLAPGDMLYVDTVDQIFDTLRALPPKVLAAKQAALARQAYRQYWLPPPGKTRSQLGEIVVKRLCDHAQTLKDRDIIPPHPIPHRRRTLLAD
;
A
#
# COMPACT_ATOMS: atom_id res chain seq x y z
N MET A 1 -14.11 -4.44 14.36
CA MET A 1 -13.83 -3.19 13.61
C MET A 1 -15.05 -2.59 12.88
N ARG A 2 -16.22 -3.25 12.80
CA ARG A 2 -17.35 -2.83 11.92
C ARG A 2 -17.97 -1.42 12.16
N ALA A 3 -17.58 -0.69 13.21
CA ALA A 3 -18.10 0.65 13.50
C ALA A 3 -17.04 1.78 13.45
N SER A 4 -15.76 1.45 13.35
CA SER A 4 -14.70 2.47 13.28
C SER A 4 -14.65 3.08 11.88
N ARG A 5 -14.62 4.42 11.81
CA ARG A 5 -14.46 5.16 10.55
C ARG A 5 -13.00 5.22 10.10
N TYR A 6 -12.10 5.26 11.08
CA TYR A 6 -10.66 5.37 10.91
C TYR A 6 -9.96 4.21 11.63
N CYS A 7 -8.93 3.64 11.00
CA CYS A 7 -8.12 2.58 11.56
C CYS A 7 -6.66 3.01 11.55
N LEU A 8 -6.10 3.22 12.73
CA LEU A 8 -4.71 3.64 12.87
C LEU A 8 -3.77 2.53 12.41
N VAL A 9 -2.90 2.88 11.48
CA VAL A 9 -1.86 2.03 10.93
C VAL A 9 -0.52 2.59 11.43
N LEU A 10 -0.19 2.22 12.66
CA LEU A 10 1.02 2.66 13.36
C LEU A 10 2.21 1.77 12.97
N ALA A 11 3.37 2.39 12.77
CA ALA A 11 4.64 1.68 12.74
C ALA A 11 4.97 1.07 14.11
N GLY A 12 5.59 -0.11 14.09
CA GLY A 12 6.06 -0.84 15.28
C GLY A 12 7.52 -1.25 15.11
N ASP A 13 7.78 -2.56 15.14
CA ASP A 13 9.04 -3.23 14.72
C ASP A 13 9.25 -3.20 13.19
N ARG A 14 8.17 -2.94 12.45
CA ARG A 14 8.13 -2.85 10.98
C ARG A 14 7.36 -1.61 10.53
N PRO A 15 7.56 -1.16 9.28
CA PRO A 15 6.77 -0.06 8.74
C PRO A 15 5.30 -0.49 8.57
N SER A 16 4.42 0.48 8.37
CA SER A 16 2.96 0.35 8.55
C SER A 16 2.22 -0.62 7.61
N SER A 17 2.88 -1.22 6.60
CA SER A 17 2.22 -1.87 5.45
C SER A 17 1.23 -2.99 5.78
N ARG A 18 1.54 -3.91 6.71
CA ARG A 18 0.72 -5.13 6.91
C ARG A 18 -0.68 -4.87 7.48
N ARG A 19 -0.82 -3.84 8.31
CA ARG A 19 -2.10 -3.50 8.95
C ARG A 19 -3.02 -2.68 8.03
N GLY A 20 -2.47 -2.08 6.96
CA GLY A 20 -3.22 -1.28 6.00
C GLY A 20 -4.24 -2.11 5.21
N THR A 21 -3.89 -3.34 4.82
CA THR A 21 -4.79 -4.21 4.06
C THR A 21 -5.98 -4.70 4.88
N GLU A 22 -5.77 -5.06 6.15
CA GLU A 22 -6.87 -5.44 7.05
C GLU A 22 -7.82 -4.26 7.29
N ALA A 23 -7.29 -3.06 7.52
CA ALA A 23 -8.08 -1.84 7.62
C ALA A 23 -8.92 -1.62 6.36
N ALA A 24 -8.28 -1.68 5.18
CA ALA A 24 -8.95 -1.47 3.91
C ALA A 24 -10.07 -2.49 3.63
N LEU A 25 -9.80 -3.78 3.84
CA LEU A 25 -10.80 -4.84 3.65
C LEU A 25 -11.94 -4.78 4.66
N SER A 26 -11.71 -4.21 5.84
CA SER A 26 -12.77 -3.97 6.83
C SER A 26 -13.66 -2.76 6.50
N GLY A 27 -13.35 -1.99 5.45
CA GLY A 27 -14.04 -0.74 5.08
C GLY A 27 -13.68 0.45 5.97
N CYS A 28 -12.62 0.32 6.75
CA CYS A 28 -12.14 1.34 7.69
C CYS A 28 -11.04 2.16 7.03
N VAL A 29 -11.14 3.49 7.01
CA VAL A 29 -10.15 4.35 6.34
C VAL A 29 -8.79 4.18 7.05
N PRO A 30 -7.76 3.67 6.35
CA PRO A 30 -6.43 3.53 6.93
C PRO A 30 -5.88 4.91 7.27
N VAL A 31 -5.32 5.05 8.47
CA VAL A 31 -4.60 6.25 8.90
C VAL A 31 -3.15 5.87 9.12
N PHE A 32 -2.30 6.15 8.14
CA PHE A 32 -0.88 5.87 8.25
C PHE A 32 -0.20 6.95 9.09
N VAL A 33 0.49 6.53 10.15
CA VAL A 33 1.10 7.42 11.13
C VAL A 33 2.61 7.17 11.18
N GLY A 34 3.40 8.23 10.95
CA GLY A 34 4.87 8.16 10.87
C GLY A 34 5.55 9.49 11.21
N PRO A 35 6.87 9.57 11.06
CA PRO A 35 7.49 10.18 9.87
C PRO A 35 8.26 9.12 9.07
N PRO A 36 8.66 9.38 7.82
CA PRO A 36 7.87 9.08 6.63
C PRO A 36 7.63 7.56 6.38
N TRP A 37 7.56 6.70 7.38
CA TRP A 37 7.55 5.23 7.24
C TRP A 37 6.22 4.63 6.79
N HIS A 38 5.49 5.38 5.97
CA HIS A 38 4.16 5.07 5.48
C HIS A 38 4.24 4.12 4.28
N THR A 39 4.94 2.98 4.43
CA THR A 39 4.98 2.02 3.33
C THR A 39 3.59 1.44 3.11
N VAL A 40 3.16 1.43 1.86
CA VAL A 40 1.83 1.00 1.45
C VAL A 40 1.90 -0.14 0.44
N ALA A 41 0.91 -1.03 0.49
CA ALA A 41 0.84 -2.13 -0.47
C ALA A 41 0.54 -1.58 -1.87
N LEU A 42 1.31 -2.01 -2.88
CA LEU A 42 1.10 -1.65 -4.29
C LEU A 42 0.99 -0.14 -4.50
N ALA A 43 1.95 0.63 -3.98
CA ALA A 43 1.94 2.10 -4.02
C ALA A 43 1.72 2.68 -5.43
N GLU A 44 2.19 2.00 -6.47
CA GLU A 44 2.03 2.42 -7.86
C GLU A 44 0.67 2.03 -8.49
N ASP A 45 -0.07 1.08 -7.91
CA ASP A 45 -1.33 0.57 -8.46
C ASP A 45 -2.56 0.99 -7.64
N ILE A 46 -2.34 1.60 -6.48
CA ILE A 46 -3.38 2.02 -5.55
C ILE A 46 -3.18 3.49 -5.21
N ASP A 47 -4.23 4.27 -5.42
CA ASP A 47 -4.32 5.66 -5.00
C ASP A 47 -4.63 5.70 -3.49
N HIS A 48 -3.56 5.61 -2.71
CA HIS A 48 -3.62 5.65 -1.25
C HIS A 48 -3.97 7.05 -0.74
N ALA A 49 -3.57 8.13 -1.44
CA ALA A 49 -3.95 9.50 -1.08
C ALA A 49 -5.48 9.68 -1.07
N ALA A 50 -6.17 9.14 -2.08
CA ALA A 50 -7.62 9.18 -2.16
C ALA A 50 -8.31 8.29 -1.13
N SER A 51 -7.71 7.18 -0.70
CA SER A 51 -8.37 6.14 0.12
C SER A 51 -7.93 6.10 1.59
N SER A 52 -6.89 6.84 1.96
CA SER A 52 -6.27 6.80 3.29
C SER A 52 -6.00 8.20 3.82
N VAL A 53 -5.64 8.31 5.10
CA VAL A 53 -5.15 9.56 5.72
C VAL A 53 -3.69 9.36 6.09
N PHE A 54 -2.85 10.35 5.80
CA PHE A 54 -1.44 10.34 6.16
C PHE A 54 -1.19 11.39 7.22
N ILE A 55 -0.58 10.99 8.32
CA ILE A 55 -0.24 11.87 9.43
C ILE A 55 1.24 11.71 9.76
N THR A 56 1.93 12.84 9.82
CA THR A 56 3.28 12.95 10.37
C THR A 56 3.22 13.49 11.79
N VAL A 57 3.79 12.74 12.74
CA VAL A 57 3.95 13.15 14.14
C VAL A 57 5.38 13.63 14.33
N ARG A 58 5.57 14.87 14.78
CA ARG A 58 6.91 15.46 14.95
C ARG A 58 7.69 14.80 16.08
N HIS A 59 7.03 14.49 17.20
CA HIS A 59 7.65 13.86 18.35
C HIS A 59 7.32 12.36 18.40
N VAL A 60 8.22 11.55 17.83
CA VAL A 60 8.07 10.09 17.80
C VAL A 60 8.64 9.50 19.09
N THR A 61 7.75 9.05 19.98
CA THR A 61 8.13 8.46 21.27
C THR A 61 7.85 6.96 21.35
N TRP A 62 7.04 6.41 20.43
CA TRP A 62 6.56 5.02 20.50
C TRP A 62 7.33 4.03 19.62
N VAL A 63 8.13 4.52 18.67
CA VAL A 63 9.02 3.67 17.88
C VAL A 63 10.32 3.49 18.64
N VAL A 64 10.51 2.28 19.16
CA VAL A 64 11.66 1.94 19.99
C VAL A 64 12.84 1.59 19.10
N ALA A 65 13.68 2.59 18.83
CA ALA A 65 15.00 2.40 18.29
C ALA A 65 15.96 2.01 19.44
N ASN A 66 16.09 0.72 19.74
CA ASN A 66 16.96 0.23 20.80
C ASN A 66 18.32 -0.21 20.26
N ALA A 67 19.32 0.68 20.38
CA ALA A 67 20.70 0.39 20.01
C ALA A 67 21.34 -0.76 20.83
N SER A 68 20.91 -0.96 22.07
CA SER A 68 21.48 -1.97 22.97
C SER A 68 20.92 -3.38 22.75
N GLN A 69 19.84 -3.52 21.97
CA GLN A 69 19.23 -4.84 21.70
C GLN A 69 19.89 -5.58 20.53
N GLY A 70 20.68 -4.93 19.67
CA GLY A 70 21.43 -5.59 18.59
C GLY A 70 20.59 -6.32 17.53
N ILE A 71 19.26 -6.29 17.63
CA ILE A 71 18.33 -6.91 16.68
C ILE A 71 18.10 -5.91 15.53
N GLY A 72 18.30 -6.36 14.28
CA GLY A 72 18.17 -5.51 13.10
C GLY A 72 16.80 -4.84 12.94
N GLU A 73 15.74 -5.44 13.48
CA GLU A 73 14.35 -4.94 13.39
C GLU A 73 14.07 -3.71 14.28
N ASN A 74 14.85 -3.47 15.34
CA ASN A 74 14.66 -2.33 16.25
C ASN A 74 15.91 -1.43 16.36
N HIS A 75 16.92 -1.62 15.51
CA HIS A 75 18.12 -0.79 15.52
C HIS A 75 17.81 0.64 15.04
N PRO A 76 18.42 1.72 15.58
CA PRO A 76 18.15 3.10 15.13
C PRO A 76 18.27 3.37 13.62
N ASN A 77 19.01 2.53 12.90
CA ASN A 77 19.11 2.61 11.44
C ASN A 77 17.81 2.25 10.71
N VAL A 78 16.85 1.55 11.32
CA VAL A 78 15.56 1.23 10.67
C VAL A 78 14.80 2.49 10.27
N LEU A 79 14.94 3.55 11.08
CA LEU A 79 14.34 4.86 10.84
C LEU A 79 14.86 5.54 9.55
N LYS A 80 16.07 5.17 9.10
CA LYS A 80 16.66 5.63 7.83
C LYS A 80 16.27 4.76 6.63
N SER A 81 15.86 3.51 6.88
CA SER A 81 15.52 2.54 5.85
C SER A 81 14.04 2.56 5.45
N TRP A 82 13.20 3.07 6.33
CA TRP A 82 11.77 3.20 6.09
C TRP A 82 11.50 4.54 5.38
N TYR A 83 10.65 4.53 4.37
CA TYR A 83 10.34 5.69 3.53
C TYR A 83 8.87 5.69 3.10
N LEU A 84 8.43 6.83 2.56
CA LEU A 84 7.08 7.03 2.03
C LEU A 84 7.13 6.64 0.56
N ASP A 85 6.39 5.60 0.21
CA ASP A 85 6.25 5.11 -1.17
C ASP A 85 4.96 5.59 -1.84
N ALA A 86 3.97 6.07 -1.07
CA ALA A 86 2.75 6.66 -1.61
C ALA A 86 3.02 8.02 -2.29
N ASP A 87 2.45 8.22 -3.47
CA ASP A 87 2.44 9.50 -4.15
C ASP A 87 1.43 10.45 -3.48
N LEU A 88 1.94 11.51 -2.83
CA LEU A 88 1.16 12.47 -2.05
C LEU A 88 1.34 13.87 -2.61
N ALA A 89 0.23 14.53 -2.96
CA ALA A 89 0.25 15.92 -3.36
C ALA A 89 0.44 16.84 -2.13
N PRO A 90 0.87 18.11 -2.34
CA PRO A 90 0.89 19.11 -1.27
C PRO A 90 -0.48 19.21 -0.59
N GLY A 91 -0.52 18.93 0.71
CA GLY A 91 -1.74 18.95 1.52
C GLY A 91 -2.34 17.59 1.86
N ASP A 92 -1.88 16.49 1.26
CA ASP A 92 -2.35 15.14 1.60
C ASP A 92 -1.76 14.61 2.93
N MET A 93 -0.59 15.14 3.33
CA MET A 93 0.04 14.85 4.61
C MET A 93 -0.39 15.86 5.67
N LEU A 94 -1.03 15.37 6.72
CA LEU A 94 -1.34 16.14 7.92
C LEU A 94 -0.16 16.11 8.89
N TYR A 95 0.00 17.16 9.69
CA TYR A 95 1.08 17.27 10.66
C TYR A 95 0.52 17.51 12.05
N VAL A 96 1.02 16.76 13.02
CA VAL A 96 0.71 16.91 14.45
C VAL A 96 2.00 16.84 15.26
N ASP A 97 2.00 17.39 16.47
CA ASP A 97 3.18 17.38 17.33
C ASP A 97 3.29 16.06 18.11
N THR A 98 2.17 15.50 18.55
CA THR A 98 2.12 14.29 19.39
C THR A 98 1.03 13.32 18.93
N VAL A 99 1.10 12.07 19.38
CA VAL A 99 0.12 11.02 19.03
C VAL A 99 -1.29 11.38 19.50
N ASP A 100 -1.42 12.04 20.66
CA ASP A 100 -2.73 12.39 21.24
C ASP A 100 -3.53 13.33 20.34
N GLN A 101 -2.86 14.21 19.59
CA GLN A 101 -3.47 15.16 18.65
C GLN A 101 -4.06 14.48 17.40
N ILE A 102 -3.71 13.22 17.12
CA ILE A 102 -4.25 12.48 15.97
C ILE A 102 -5.76 12.38 16.07
N PHE A 103 -6.29 12.11 17.26
CA PHE A 103 -7.72 11.89 17.44
C PHE A 103 -8.54 13.14 17.11
N ASP A 104 -8.13 14.29 17.64
CA ASP A 104 -8.81 15.57 17.37
C ASP A 104 -8.66 15.97 15.90
N THR A 105 -7.50 15.72 15.30
CA THR A 105 -7.25 15.94 13.87
C THR A 105 -8.21 15.12 13.00
N LEU A 106 -8.39 13.84 13.29
CA LEU A 106 -9.31 12.96 12.55
C LEU A 106 -10.78 13.34 12.74
N ARG A 107 -11.16 13.83 13.93
CA ARG A 107 -12.52 14.33 14.19
C ARG A 107 -12.82 15.65 13.48
N ALA A 108 -11.81 16.49 13.29
CA ALA A 108 -11.92 17.75 12.58
C ALA A 108 -12.01 17.59 11.05
N LEU A 109 -11.68 16.41 10.50
CA LEU A 109 -11.81 16.16 9.07
C LEU A 109 -13.27 16.36 8.61
N PRO A 110 -13.51 17.18 7.57
CA PRO A 110 -14.86 17.43 7.09
C PRO A 110 -15.57 16.12 6.71
N PRO A 111 -16.87 15.95 7.04
CA PRO A 111 -17.61 14.74 6.70
C PRO A 111 -17.56 14.38 5.21
N LYS A 112 -17.53 15.39 4.33
CA LYS A 112 -17.37 15.20 2.87
C LYS A 112 -16.04 14.56 2.49
N VAL A 113 -14.96 14.89 3.19
CA VAL A 113 -13.62 14.33 2.96
C VAL A 113 -13.59 12.87 3.40
N LEU A 114 -14.15 12.57 4.58
CA LEU A 114 -14.27 11.20 5.05
C LEU A 114 -15.11 10.35 4.09
N ALA A 115 -16.27 10.85 3.65
CA ALA A 115 -17.13 10.14 2.71
C ALA A 115 -16.41 9.87 1.37
N ALA A 116 -15.66 10.84 0.86
CA ALA A 116 -14.84 10.66 -0.34
C ALA A 116 -13.76 9.59 -0.15
N LYS A 117 -13.06 9.58 1.00
CA LYS A 117 -12.06 8.56 1.33
C LYS A 117 -12.67 7.17 1.46
N GLN A 118 -13.83 7.04 2.10
CA GLN A 118 -14.55 5.77 2.19
C GLN A 118 -15.01 5.27 0.82
N ALA A 119 -15.51 6.16 -0.04
CA ALA A 119 -15.90 5.81 -1.40
C ALA A 119 -14.70 5.36 -2.24
N ALA A 120 -13.54 6.03 -2.11
CA ALA A 120 -12.30 5.62 -2.75
C ALA A 120 -11.81 4.27 -2.24
N LEU A 121 -11.86 4.05 -0.92
CA LEU A 121 -11.50 2.79 -0.29
C LEU A 121 -12.33 1.62 -0.82
N ALA A 122 -13.66 1.80 -0.91
CA ALA A 122 -14.57 0.77 -1.44
C ALA A 122 -14.23 0.35 -2.88
N ARG A 123 -13.70 1.27 -3.70
CA ARG A 123 -13.27 0.96 -5.08
C ARG A 123 -11.92 0.25 -5.15
N GLN A 124 -11.06 0.43 -4.15
CA GLN A 124 -9.65 0.06 -4.22
C GLN A 124 -9.25 -1.10 -3.30
N ALA A 125 -9.99 -1.37 -2.22
CA ALA A 125 -9.60 -2.32 -1.18
C ALA A 125 -9.27 -3.73 -1.71
N TYR A 126 -10.02 -4.22 -2.71
CA TYR A 126 -9.80 -5.54 -3.29
C TYR A 126 -8.56 -5.65 -4.20
N ARG A 127 -7.89 -4.53 -4.53
CA ARG A 127 -6.57 -4.56 -5.18
C ARG A 127 -5.48 -5.13 -4.26
N GLN A 128 -5.72 -5.15 -2.95
CA GLN A 128 -4.79 -5.68 -1.94
C GLN A 128 -5.13 -7.11 -1.52
N TYR A 129 -6.11 -7.75 -2.16
CA TYR A 129 -6.60 -9.07 -1.77
C TYR A 129 -6.71 -10.01 -2.97
N TRP A 130 -6.28 -11.26 -2.76
CA TRP A 130 -6.19 -12.23 -3.85
C TRP A 130 -7.55 -12.70 -4.36
N LEU A 131 -8.58 -12.80 -3.52
CA LEU A 131 -9.89 -13.26 -3.99
C LEU A 131 -10.64 -12.17 -4.75
N PRO A 132 -11.53 -12.53 -5.69
CA PRO A 132 -12.36 -11.57 -6.40
C PRO A 132 -13.25 -10.76 -5.43
N PRO A 133 -13.55 -9.50 -5.75
CA PRO A 133 -14.60 -8.75 -5.06
C PRO A 133 -15.96 -9.48 -5.11
N PRO A 134 -16.88 -9.22 -4.17
CA PRO A 134 -18.23 -9.74 -4.20
C PRO A 134 -18.91 -9.48 -5.55
N GLY A 135 -19.51 -10.52 -6.14
CA GLY A 135 -20.16 -10.44 -7.45
C GLY A 135 -19.21 -10.36 -8.64
N LYS A 136 -17.89 -10.58 -8.45
CA LYS A 136 -16.90 -10.66 -9.52
C LYS A 136 -16.29 -12.06 -9.60
N THR A 137 -15.77 -12.39 -10.77
CA THR A 137 -15.12 -13.69 -11.05
C THR A 137 -13.60 -13.60 -11.16
N ARG A 138 -13.04 -12.38 -11.15
CA ARG A 138 -11.61 -12.14 -11.33
C ARG A 138 -11.01 -11.37 -10.15
N SER A 139 -9.79 -11.76 -9.79
CA SER A 139 -8.97 -11.10 -8.79
C SER A 139 -8.41 -9.79 -9.35
N GLN A 140 -8.63 -8.68 -8.65
CA GLN A 140 -8.00 -7.41 -9.02
C GLN A 140 -6.49 -7.44 -8.75
N LEU A 141 -6.07 -8.01 -7.62
CA LEU A 141 -4.66 -8.21 -7.30
C LEU A 141 -3.99 -9.12 -8.33
N GLY A 142 -4.66 -10.22 -8.71
CA GLY A 142 -4.15 -11.15 -9.71
C GLY A 142 -3.94 -10.49 -11.08
N GLU A 143 -4.90 -9.66 -11.52
CA GLU A 143 -4.77 -8.89 -12.75
C GLU A 143 -3.59 -7.90 -12.69
N ILE A 144 -3.40 -7.20 -11.57
CA ILE A 144 -2.26 -6.29 -11.35
C ILE A 144 -0.94 -7.05 -11.43
N VAL A 145 -0.80 -8.15 -10.69
CA VAL A 145 0.44 -8.94 -10.64
C VAL A 145 0.79 -9.49 -12.03
N VAL A 146 -0.18 -10.10 -12.73
CA VAL A 146 0.06 -10.65 -14.08
C VAL A 146 0.44 -9.53 -15.04
N LYS A 147 -0.26 -8.38 -15.01
CA LYS A 147 0.09 -7.23 -15.86
C LYS A 147 1.52 -6.76 -15.61
N ARG A 148 1.90 -6.54 -14.35
CA ARG A 148 3.25 -6.07 -13.97
C ARG A 148 4.34 -7.06 -14.40
N LEU A 149 4.10 -8.37 -14.28
CA LEU A 149 5.01 -9.40 -14.78
C LEU A 149 5.18 -9.34 -16.30
N CYS A 150 4.08 -9.18 -17.04
CA CYS A 150 4.13 -9.03 -18.49
C CYS A 150 4.87 -7.76 -18.93
N ASP A 151 4.58 -6.62 -18.29
CA ASP A 151 5.22 -5.33 -18.58
C ASP A 151 6.73 -5.39 -18.30
N HIS A 152 7.12 -6.02 -17.19
CA HIS A 152 8.53 -6.23 -16.86
C HIS A 152 9.22 -7.14 -17.89
N ALA A 153 8.59 -8.25 -18.27
CA ALA A 153 9.12 -9.14 -19.30
C ALA A 153 9.29 -8.43 -20.65
N GLN A 154 8.36 -7.54 -21.01
CA GLN A 154 8.49 -6.72 -22.22
C GLN A 154 9.67 -5.75 -22.10
N THR A 155 9.82 -5.07 -20.96
CA THR A 155 10.96 -4.17 -20.69
C THR A 155 12.31 -4.90 -20.81
N LEU A 156 12.39 -6.15 -20.35
CA LEU A 156 13.61 -6.96 -20.48
C LEU A 156 13.90 -7.34 -21.94
N LYS A 157 12.87 -7.59 -22.76
CA LYS A 157 13.03 -7.83 -24.21
C LYS A 157 13.48 -6.58 -24.93
N ASP A 158 12.87 -5.44 -24.63
CA ASP A 158 13.20 -4.16 -25.27
C ASP A 158 14.64 -3.71 -24.96
N ARG A 159 15.23 -4.24 -23.89
CA ARG A 159 16.63 -4.03 -23.48
C ARG A 159 17.58 -5.14 -23.93
N ASP A 160 17.11 -6.09 -24.75
CA ASP A 160 17.86 -7.27 -25.23
C ASP A 160 18.46 -8.13 -24.10
N ILE A 161 17.88 -8.09 -22.90
CA ILE A 161 18.33 -8.89 -21.74
C ILE A 161 17.84 -10.34 -21.87
N ILE A 162 16.63 -10.52 -22.41
CA ILE A 162 16.04 -11.84 -22.68
C ILE A 162 15.62 -11.94 -24.15
N PRO A 163 15.74 -13.12 -24.78
CA PRO A 163 15.33 -13.28 -26.17
C PRO A 163 13.82 -13.05 -26.33
N PRO A 164 13.37 -12.55 -27.50
CA PRO A 164 11.95 -12.49 -27.82
C PRO A 164 11.35 -13.90 -27.71
N HIS A 165 10.05 -14.00 -27.38
CA HIS A 165 9.41 -15.31 -27.34
C HIS A 165 9.62 -16.00 -28.68
N PRO A 166 10.01 -17.30 -28.67
CA PRO A 166 10.06 -18.05 -29.91
C PRO A 166 8.68 -17.98 -30.55
N ILE A 167 8.62 -17.44 -31.76
CA ILE A 167 7.42 -17.48 -32.59
C ILE A 167 7.01 -18.95 -32.62
N PRO A 168 5.78 -19.33 -32.22
CA PRO A 168 5.36 -20.72 -32.30
C PRO A 168 5.59 -21.16 -33.75
N HIS A 169 6.55 -22.07 -33.94
CA HIS A 169 6.88 -22.58 -35.25
C HIS A 169 5.57 -22.98 -35.93
N ARG A 170 5.31 -22.40 -37.12
CA ARG A 170 4.22 -22.81 -38.01
C ARG A 170 4.08 -24.32 -37.93
N ARG A 171 2.88 -24.78 -37.58
CA ARG A 171 2.43 -26.18 -37.49
C ARG A 171 3.47 -27.14 -38.07
N ARG A 172 4.05 -28.01 -37.23
CA ARG A 172 4.52 -29.30 -37.74
C ARG A 172 3.32 -29.92 -38.45
N THR A 173 3.39 -29.98 -39.77
CA THR A 173 2.54 -30.86 -40.57
C THR A 173 2.69 -32.23 -39.94
N LEU A 174 1.62 -32.72 -39.32
CA LEU A 174 1.48 -34.14 -39.03
C LEU A 174 1.60 -34.81 -40.40
N LEU A 175 2.72 -35.51 -40.62
CA LEU A 175 2.82 -36.43 -41.73
C LEU A 175 1.68 -37.45 -41.52
N ALA A 176 0.73 -37.43 -42.44
CA ALA A 176 -0.26 -38.47 -42.55
C ALA A 176 0.47 -39.72 -43.05
N ASP A 177 0.42 -40.77 -42.24
CA ASP A 177 0.58 -42.16 -42.69
C ASP A 177 -0.82 -42.75 -42.90
#